data_AF-A0A9W6MQ45-F1
#
_entry.id   AF-A0A9W6MQ45-F1
#
_cell.length_a   1.000
_cell.length_b   1.000
_cell.length_c   1.000
_cell.angle_alpha   90.00
_cell.angle_beta   90.00
_cell.angle_gamma   90.00
#
_symmetry.space_group_name_H-M   'P 1'
#
loop_
_entity.id
_entity.type
_entity.pdbx_description
1 polymer ?
#
loop_
_entity_poly.entity_id
_entity_poly.type
_entity_poly.pdbx_seq_one_letter_code
_entity_poly.pdbx_strand_id
1 'polypeptide(L)' 'MAKLIEVKSLGGTNFVRPDRVIAIQTSATGSTVIVLEGGAVVNSSETTLAVAARLRAVEDEQ' A
#
# COMPACT_ATOMS: atom_id res chain seq x y z
N MET A 1 -14.21 12.42 2.28
CA MET A 1 -12.91 12.41 2.98
C MET A 1 -11.97 11.48 2.21
N ALA A 2 -10.71 11.85 1.99
CA ALA A 2 -9.75 10.91 1.42
C ALA A 2 -9.50 9.79 2.43
N LYS A 3 -9.85 8.55 2.07
CA LYS A 3 -9.56 7.37 2.89
C LYS A 3 -8.07 7.06 2.73
N LEU A 4 -7.39 6.80 3.85
CA LEU A 4 -5.97 6.45 3.88
C LEU A 4 -5.83 5.04 4.44
N ILE A 5 -4.95 4.24 3.87
CA ILE A 5 -4.50 2.99 4.48
C ILE A 5 -3.17 3.20 5.18
N GLU A 6 -3.04 2.58 6.34
CA GLU A 6 -1.78 2.50 7.05
C GLU A 6 -0.93 1.34 6.50
N VAL A 7 0.34 1.60 6.21
CA VAL A 7 1.31 0.57 5.82
C VAL A 7 2.59 0.70 6.64
N LYS A 8 3.05 -0.41 7.21
CA LYS A 8 4.28 -0.44 8.01
C LYS A 8 5.49 -0.51 7.09
N SER A 9 6.52 0.24 7.43
CA SER A 9 7.83 0.24 6.78
C SER A 9 8.93 0.07 7.82
N LEU A 10 10.18 -0.08 7.39
CA LEU A 10 11.33 -0.21 8.30
C LEU A 10 11.56 1.05 9.16
N GLY A 11 11.16 2.23 8.66
CA GLY A 11 11.36 3.51 9.33
C GLY A 11 10.13 4.00 10.13
N GLY A 12 9.08 3.19 10.25
CA GLY A 12 7.81 3.58 10.88
C GLY A 12 6.61 3.34 9.96
N THR A 13 5.61 4.19 10.06
CA THR A 13 4.33 4.04 9.35
C THR A 13 4.21 5.03 8.20
N ASN A 14 3.71 4.57 7.05
CA ASN A 14 3.28 5.43 5.95
C ASN A 14 1.76 5.39 5.79
N PHE A 15 1.19 6.47 5.29
CA PHE A 15 -0.22 6.57 4.94
C PHE A 15 -0.36 6.69 3.43
N VAL A 16 -1.04 5.72 2.83
CA VAL A 16 -1.21 5.63 1.37
C VAL A 16 -2.65 5.92 1.00
N ARG A 17 -2.83 6.73 -0.03
CA ARG A 17 -4.13 6.98 -0.67
C ARG A 17 -4.47 5.84 -1.63
N PRO A 18 -5.50 5.01 -1.36
CA PRO A 18 -5.82 3.86 -2.20
C PRO A 18 -6.18 4.26 -3.64
N ASP A 19 -6.85 5.40 -3.83
CA ASP A 19 -7.22 5.94 -5.15
C ASP A 19 -6.01 6.30 -6.03
N ARG A 20 -4.80 6.37 -5.45
CA ARG A 20 -3.55 6.67 -6.16
C ARG A 20 -2.67 5.45 -6.36
N VAL A 21 -3.06 4.28 -5.86
CA VAL A 21 -2.32 3.03 -6.02
C VAL A 21 -2.60 2.45 -7.40
N ILE A 22 -1.54 2.27 -8.18
CA ILE A 22 -1.64 1.66 -9.52
C ILE A 22 -1.21 0.18 -9.51
N ALA A 23 -0.34 -0.21 -8.59
CA ALA A 23 0.10 -1.60 -8.43
C ALA A 23 0.66 -1.85 -7.03
N ILE A 24 0.57 -3.11 -6.59
CA ILE A 24 1.33 -3.65 -5.46
C ILE A 24 2.08 -4.90 -5.93
N GLN A 25 3.31 -5.07 -5.47
CA GLN A 25 4.19 -6.14 -5.90
C GLN A 25 4.96 -6.71 -4.71
N THR A 26 5.19 -8.01 -4.73
CA THR A 26 6.12 -8.65 -3.80
C THR A 26 7.54 -8.36 -4.26
N SER A 27 8.35 -7.74 -3.41
CA SER A 27 9.79 -7.53 -3.63
C SER A 27 10.56 -8.86 -3.57
N ALA A 28 11.81 -8.84 -4.02
CA ALA A 28 12.73 -9.98 -3.93
C ALA A 28 12.97 -10.47 -2.49
N THR A 29 12.76 -9.61 -1.49
CA THR A 29 12.94 -9.94 -0.06
C THR A 29 11.64 -10.37 0.62
N GLY A 30 10.53 -10.49 -0.13
CA GLY A 30 9.22 -10.85 0.40
C GLY A 30 8.43 -9.70 1.03
N SER A 31 9.01 -8.50 1.09
CA SER A 31 8.34 -7.25 1.48
C SER A 31 7.47 -6.69 0.34
N THR A 32 6.59 -5.72 0.59
CA THR A 32 5.68 -5.17 -0.44
C THR A 32 6.19 -3.86 -1.01
N VAL A 33 6.11 -3.73 -2.33
CA VAL A 33 6.34 -2.47 -3.05
C VAL A 33 4.99 -1.95 -3.54
N ILE A 34 4.62 -0.73 -3.14
CA ILE A 34 3.39 -0.06 -3.54
C ILE A 34 3.76 1.04 -4.52
N VAL A 35 3.23 0.95 -5.74
CA VAL A 35 3.48 1.92 -6.81
C VAL A 35 2.28 2.85 -6.90
N LEU A 36 2.55 4.16 -6.84
CA LEU A 36 1.55 5.21 -6.93
C LEU A 36 1.62 5.92 -8.29
N GLU A 37 0.55 6.61 -8.64
CA GLU A 37 0.54 7.57 -9.74
C GLU A 37 1.73 8.55 -9.64
N GLY A 38 2.27 8.93 -10.80
CA GLY A 38 3.46 9.81 -10.86
C GLY A 38 4.79 9.10 -10.56
N GLY A 39 4.78 7.76 -10.41
CA GLY A 39 5.99 6.96 -10.25
C GLY A 39 6.56 6.93 -8.82
N ALA A 40 5.81 7.44 -7.84
CA ALA A 40 6.20 7.34 -6.44
C ALA A 40 6.07 5.89 -5.94
N VAL A 41 7.00 5.48 -5.07
CA VAL A 41 7.07 4.11 -4.54
C VAL A 41 7.13 4.14 -3.02
N VAL A 42 6.29 3.31 -2.38
CA VAL A 42 6.29 3.11 -0.93
C VAL A 42 6.64 1.64 -0.64
N ASN A 43 7.70 1.44 0.12
CA ASN A 43 8.08 0.11 0.59
C ASN A 43 7.38 -0.19 1.92
N SER A 44 6.77 -1.37 2.00
CA SER A 44 6.16 -1.87 3.22
C SER A 44 6.84 -3.16 3.67
N SER A 45 7.09 -3.27 4.97
CA SER A 45 7.58 -4.49 5.62
C SER A 45 6.50 -5.56 5.79
N GLU A 46 5.27 -5.27 5.37
CA GLU A 46 4.14 -6.20 5.40
C GLU A 46 4.11 -7.06 4.13
N THR A 47 3.35 -8.15 4.20
CA THR A 47 3.12 -9.01 3.03
C THR A 47 2.15 -8.35 2.04
N THR A 48 2.31 -8.66 0.76
CA THR A 48 1.47 -8.09 -0.30
C THR A 48 0.00 -8.39 -0.07
N LEU A 49 -0.32 -9.57 0.49
CA LEU A 49 -1.68 -9.97 0.85
C LEU A 49 -2.29 -9.07 1.93
N ALA A 50 -1.52 -8.71 2.96
CA ALA A 50 -2.01 -7.84 4.03
C ALA A 50 -2.32 -6.43 3.51
N VAL A 51 -1.44 -5.89 2.67
CA VAL A 51 -1.65 -4.58 2.03
C VAL A 51 -2.84 -4.61 1.07
N ALA A 52 -2.95 -5.66 0.24
CA ALA A 52 -4.06 -5.85 -0.69
C ALA A 52 -5.43 -5.89 0.01
N ALA A 53 -5.52 -6.60 1.15
CA ALA A 53 -6.75 -6.71 1.90
C ALA A 53 -7.25 -5.35 2.41
N ARG A 54 -6.34 -4.47 2.88
CA ARG A 54 -6.70 -3.13 3.31
C ARG A 54 -7.12 -2.23 2.16
N LEU A 55 -6.47 -2.34 1.01
CA LEU A 55 -6.87 -1.58 -0.18
C LEU A 55 -8.31 -1.92 -0.59
N ARG A 56 -8.64 -3.22 -0.67
CA ARG A 56 -9.99 -3.69 -1.01
C ARG A 56 -11.06 -3.28 0.00
N ALA A 57 -10.75 -3.39 1.29
CA ALA A 57 -11.67 -2.95 2.35
C ALA A 57 -12.06 -1.47 2.22
N VAL A 58 -11.17 -0.63 1.69
CA VAL A 58 -11.47 0.79 1.44
C VAL A 58 -12.34 1.00 0.19
N GLU A 59 -12.17 0.17 -0.84
CA GLU A 59 -12.98 0.17 -2.06
C GLU A 59 -14.42 -0.30 -1.79
N ASP A 60 -14.60 -1.33 -0.95
CA ASP A 60 -15.92 -1.92 -0.64
C ASP A 60 -16.82 -0.99 0.22
N GLU A 61 -16.22 0.01 0.88
CA GLU A 61 -16.94 1.03 1.66
C GLU A 61 -17.26 2.31 0.84
N GLN A 62 -17.14 2.28 -0.49
CA GLN A 62 -17.56 3.36 -1.39
C GLN A 62 -19.01 3.18 -1.84
#